data_AF-A0A4Z2IWY7-F1
#
_entry.id   AF-A0A4Z2IWY7-F1
#
_cell.length_a   1.000
_cell.length_b   1.000
_cell.length_c   1.000
_cell.angle_alpha   90.00
_cell.angle_beta   90.00
_cell.angle_gamma   90.00
#
_symmetry.space_group_name_H-M   'P 1'
#
loop_
_entity.id
_entity.type
_entity.pdbx_description
1 polymer ?
#
loop_
_entity_poly.entity_id
_entity_poly.type
_entity_poly.pdbx_seq_one_letter_code
_entity_poly.pdbx_strand_id
1 'polypeptide(L)'
;MLLQINVGCTAESSSSHPVRLEFSRDFGATWHLLVPLCAGGPQPSSLCSTELHPASVYFPGTTHGWRREVINFGKLRLCGSVRFRWYQGFFSTGSSPPTWAIDNIYIGPQCQDMCNGHGTCVGGSHCVCDPGYSGADCSVPDTPNPDFLKEDFEGGAVDADRFRLLSGGKPSRKCGIMSSGNHLFFSEDGLRMLVSNDMDLANARYSDSPSNKQQRKATYQLYKYKYTTNMLVVV
;
A
#
# COMPACT_ATOMS: atom_id res chain seq x y z
N MET A 1 -13.15 3.52 -6.51
CA MET A 1 -13.57 3.01 -5.18
C MET A 1 -12.60 3.52 -4.14
N LEU A 2 -13.11 3.99 -3.00
CA LEU A 2 -12.34 4.42 -1.85
C LEU A 2 -12.93 3.76 -0.59
N LEU A 3 -12.08 3.33 0.33
CA LEU A 3 -12.50 2.78 1.62
C LEU A 3 -11.39 2.94 2.66
N GLN A 4 -11.74 2.73 3.93
CA GLN A 4 -10.78 2.47 4.99
C GLN A 4 -10.93 1.04 5.50
N ILE A 5 -9.81 0.38 5.83
CA ILE A 5 -9.80 -0.98 6.36
C ILE A 5 -8.77 -1.12 7.48
N ASN A 6 -9.11 -1.92 8.50
CA ASN A 6 -8.17 -2.42 9.51
C ASN A 6 -8.39 -3.92 9.68
N VAL A 7 -7.31 -4.69 9.68
CA VAL A 7 -7.32 -6.15 9.85
C VAL A 7 -6.44 -6.52 11.03
N GLY A 8 -7.07 -6.99 12.10
CA GLY A 8 -6.44 -7.48 13.32
C GLY A 8 -6.07 -6.42 14.36
N CYS A 9 -6.12 -5.11 14.05
CA CYS A 9 -5.69 -4.03 14.95
C CYS A 9 -4.33 -4.31 15.62
N THR A 10 -3.40 -4.87 14.87
CA THR A 10 -2.09 -5.33 15.36
C THR A 10 -0.99 -4.86 14.42
N ALA A 11 0.25 -4.86 14.90
CA ALA A 11 1.45 -4.68 14.09
C ALA A 11 2.17 -6.02 13.82
N GLU A 12 1.60 -7.15 14.27
CA GLU A 12 2.13 -8.48 14.02
C GLU A 12 1.66 -8.99 12.66
N SER A 13 2.56 -8.97 11.67
CA SER A 13 2.23 -9.34 10.30
C SER A 13 1.93 -10.84 10.16
N SER A 14 0.89 -11.18 9.41
CA SER A 14 0.50 -12.56 9.16
C SER A 14 -0.06 -12.76 7.74
N SER A 15 0.21 -13.93 7.15
CA SER A 15 -0.44 -14.39 5.92
C SER A 15 -1.80 -15.07 6.17
N SER A 16 -2.16 -15.32 7.44
CA SER A 16 -3.34 -16.10 7.79
C SER A 16 -4.63 -15.28 7.66
N HIS A 17 -5.61 -15.85 6.96
CA HIS A 17 -6.98 -15.33 6.85
C HIS A 17 -7.08 -13.83 6.46
N PRO A 18 -6.43 -13.41 5.35
CA PRO A 18 -6.54 -12.03 4.88
C PRO A 18 -7.95 -11.75 4.36
N VAL A 19 -8.32 -10.47 4.32
CA VAL A 19 -9.56 -10.02 3.69
C VAL A 19 -9.30 -9.78 2.22
N ARG A 20 -10.08 -10.44 1.35
CA ARG A 20 -10.02 -10.24 -0.11
C ARG A 20 -11.15 -9.33 -0.55
N LEU A 21 -10.83 -8.29 -1.32
CA LEU A 21 -11.83 -7.51 -2.03
C LEU A 21 -12.01 -8.10 -3.43
N GLU A 22 -13.22 -8.56 -3.68
CA GLU A 22 -13.61 -9.34 -4.84
C GLU A 22 -14.81 -8.71 -5.56
N PHE A 23 -15.00 -9.05 -6.83
CA PHE A 23 -16.16 -8.66 -7.63
C PHE A 23 -16.83 -9.85 -8.32
N SER A 24 -18.11 -9.69 -8.64
CA SER A 24 -18.92 -10.63 -9.41
C SER A 24 -19.71 -9.88 -10.49
N ARG A 25 -19.79 -10.52 -11.68
CA ARG A 25 -20.59 -10.06 -12.84
C ARG A 25 -21.82 -10.95 -13.10
N ASP A 26 -22.00 -11.98 -12.29
CA ASP A 26 -23.03 -13.03 -12.43
C ASP A 26 -23.86 -13.14 -11.15
N PHE A 27 -24.16 -11.98 -10.55
CA PHE A 27 -25.00 -11.82 -9.36
C PHE A 27 -24.53 -12.56 -8.10
N GLY A 28 -23.26 -12.97 -8.05
CA GLY A 28 -22.62 -13.62 -6.91
C GLY A 28 -22.36 -15.12 -7.10
N ALA A 29 -22.55 -15.67 -8.29
CA ALA A 29 -22.23 -17.07 -8.58
C ALA A 29 -20.72 -17.32 -8.63
N THR A 30 -19.95 -16.43 -9.28
CA THR A 30 -18.48 -16.48 -9.29
C THR A 30 -17.88 -15.16 -8.79
N TRP A 31 -16.69 -15.27 -8.18
CA TRP A 31 -15.99 -14.16 -7.55
C TRP A 31 -14.52 -14.17 -7.94
N HIS A 32 -14.00 -12.98 -8.24
CA HIS A 32 -12.63 -12.76 -8.66
C HIS A 32 -12.04 -11.59 -7.88
N LEU A 33 -10.73 -11.57 -7.62
CA LEU A 33 -10.08 -10.42 -7.02
C LEU A 33 -10.31 -9.16 -7.86
N LEU A 34 -10.65 -8.06 -7.19
CA LEU A 34 -10.85 -6.78 -7.86
C LEU A 34 -9.57 -6.27 -8.51
N VAL A 35 -8.45 -6.40 -7.82
CA VAL A 35 -7.11 -6.05 -8.32
C VAL A 35 -6.23 -7.29 -8.23
N PRO A 36 -5.68 -7.79 -9.36
CA PRO A 36 -4.75 -8.92 -9.35
C PRO A 36 -3.38 -8.51 -8.82
N LEU A 37 -2.56 -9.49 -8.44
CA LEU A 37 -1.15 -9.23 -8.11
C LEU A 37 -0.37 -8.95 -9.40
N CYS A 38 0.32 -7.82 -9.44
CA CYS A 38 1.22 -7.46 -10.55
C CYS A 38 2.64 -7.30 -10.00
N ALA A 39 3.43 -8.38 -10.08
CA ALA A 39 4.77 -8.47 -9.49
C ALA A 39 5.92 -8.62 -10.52
N GLY A 40 5.67 -8.36 -11.81
CA GLY A 40 6.72 -8.31 -12.83
C GLY A 40 7.33 -9.67 -13.22
N GLY A 41 6.60 -10.77 -13.00
CA GLY A 41 7.02 -12.13 -13.37
C GLY A 41 6.84 -12.48 -14.85
N PRO A 42 7.34 -13.65 -15.30
CA PRO A 42 7.35 -14.08 -16.71
C PRO A 42 5.95 -14.34 -17.31
N GLN A 43 4.92 -14.45 -16.48
CA GLN A 43 3.51 -14.57 -16.87
C GLN A 43 2.74 -13.43 -16.18
N PRO A 44 2.75 -12.20 -16.72
CA PRO A 44 1.89 -11.14 -16.20
C PRO A 44 0.43 -11.58 -16.37
N SER A 45 -0.42 -11.32 -15.36
CA SER A 45 -1.86 -11.35 -15.60
C SER A 45 -2.14 -10.47 -16.82
N SER A 46 -3.05 -10.88 -17.70
CA SER A 46 -3.44 -10.05 -18.86
C SER A 46 -4.03 -8.69 -18.44
N LEU A 47 -4.40 -8.54 -17.17
CA LEU A 47 -4.88 -7.33 -16.52
C LEU A 47 -3.76 -6.48 -15.91
N CYS A 48 -2.54 -7.00 -15.80
CA CYS A 48 -1.38 -6.25 -15.32
C CYS A 48 -0.85 -5.34 -16.43
N SER A 49 -0.66 -4.06 -16.07
CA SER A 49 0.12 -3.12 -16.87
C SER A 49 1.62 -3.23 -16.54
N THR A 50 2.42 -2.26 -16.99
CA THR A 50 3.82 -2.12 -16.57
C THR A 50 3.98 -1.73 -15.10
N GLU A 51 2.94 -1.16 -14.48
CA GLU A 51 2.95 -0.78 -13.07
C GLU A 51 2.82 -2.03 -12.18
N LEU A 52 3.75 -2.17 -11.22
CA LEU A 52 3.67 -3.20 -10.19
C LEU A 52 2.82 -2.73 -9.02
N HIS A 53 1.99 -3.63 -8.49
CA HIS A 53 1.15 -3.36 -7.34
C HIS A 53 0.71 -4.66 -6.66
N PRO A 54 0.41 -4.62 -5.34
CA PRO A 54 -0.17 -5.76 -4.66
C PRO A 54 -1.58 -6.07 -5.20
N ALA A 55 -2.07 -7.27 -4.89
CA ALA A 55 -3.46 -7.62 -5.12
C ALA A 55 -4.39 -6.89 -4.13
N SER A 56 -5.70 -6.89 -4.40
CA SER A 56 -6.74 -6.41 -3.46
C SER A 56 -6.97 -7.40 -2.30
N VAL A 57 -5.88 -7.67 -1.56
CA VAL A 57 -5.78 -8.59 -0.43
C VAL A 57 -5.16 -7.85 0.74
N TYR A 58 -5.87 -7.81 1.86
CA TYR A 58 -5.51 -7.04 3.04
C TYR A 58 -5.13 -7.99 4.18
N PHE A 59 -3.86 -7.96 4.55
CA PHE A 59 -3.27 -8.86 5.54
C PHE A 59 -3.37 -8.29 6.96
N PRO A 60 -3.61 -9.14 7.97
CA PRO A 60 -3.45 -8.74 9.37
C PRO A 60 -2.05 -8.22 9.65
N GLY A 61 -1.94 -7.21 10.50
CA GLY A 61 -0.64 -6.67 10.89
C GLY A 61 0.02 -5.74 9.88
N THR A 62 -0.68 -5.40 8.78
CA THR A 62 -0.15 -4.46 7.78
C THR A 62 0.04 -3.06 8.39
N THR A 63 -0.92 -2.61 9.20
CA THR A 63 -0.89 -1.36 9.96
C THR A 63 -1.63 -1.56 11.28
N HIS A 64 -1.17 -0.92 12.36
CA HIS A 64 -1.90 -0.92 13.64
C HIS A 64 -3.24 -0.17 13.53
N GLY A 65 -3.26 0.92 12.76
CA GLY A 65 -4.44 1.77 12.54
C GLY A 65 -5.15 1.54 11.21
N TRP A 66 -6.17 2.37 10.97
CA TRP A 66 -6.92 2.41 9.71
C TRP A 66 -6.02 2.76 8.53
N ARG A 67 -6.19 2.03 7.42
CA ARG A 67 -5.54 2.32 6.14
C ARG A 67 -6.58 2.68 5.10
N ARG A 68 -6.36 3.79 4.39
CA ARG A 68 -7.16 4.18 3.22
C ARG A 68 -6.71 3.40 1.99
N GLU A 69 -7.65 2.84 1.26
CA GLU A 69 -7.44 2.16 -0.02
C GLU A 69 -8.18 2.89 -1.12
N VAL A 70 -7.48 3.13 -2.23
CA VAL A 70 -8.03 3.81 -3.40
C VAL A 70 -7.81 2.93 -4.62
N ILE A 71 -8.89 2.48 -5.24
CA ILE A 71 -8.87 1.59 -6.40
C ILE A 71 -9.53 2.30 -7.58
N ASN A 72 -8.74 2.55 -8.63
CA ASN A 72 -9.20 3.12 -9.89
C ASN A 72 -9.68 2.01 -10.84
N PHE A 73 -10.93 2.09 -11.30
CA PHE A 73 -11.55 1.10 -12.18
C PHE A 73 -11.14 1.22 -13.64
N GLY A 74 -10.54 2.34 -14.06
CA GLY A 74 -10.16 2.61 -15.45
C GLY A 74 -9.24 1.52 -16.05
N LYS A 75 -8.45 0.85 -15.21
CA LYS A 75 -7.58 -0.27 -15.63
C LYS A 75 -8.25 -1.65 -15.57
N LEU A 76 -9.35 -1.79 -14.84
CA LEU A 76 -9.95 -3.09 -14.50
C LEU A 76 -10.98 -3.57 -15.54
N ARG A 77 -11.27 -2.77 -16.58
CA ARG A 77 -12.24 -3.07 -17.65
C ARG A 77 -13.59 -3.58 -17.09
N LEU A 78 -14.05 -2.98 -16.00
CA LEU A 78 -15.33 -3.27 -15.35
C LEU A 78 -16.40 -2.32 -15.89
N CYS A 79 -17.48 -2.88 -16.44
CA CYS A 79 -18.65 -2.13 -16.92
C CYS A 79 -19.93 -2.92 -16.66
N GLY A 80 -21.06 -2.22 -16.60
CA GLY A 80 -22.37 -2.82 -16.35
C GLY A 80 -22.63 -3.12 -14.88
N SER A 81 -23.51 -4.09 -14.62
CA SER A 81 -23.89 -4.51 -13.27
C SER A 81 -22.77 -5.34 -12.64
N VAL A 82 -22.19 -4.83 -11.55
CA VAL A 82 -21.12 -5.48 -10.81
C VAL A 82 -21.43 -5.40 -9.31
N ARG A 83 -21.19 -6.50 -8.59
CA ARG A 83 -21.29 -6.54 -7.12
C ARG A 83 -19.90 -6.75 -6.53
N PHE A 84 -19.63 -6.13 -5.39
CA PHE A 84 -18.37 -6.25 -4.67
C PHE A 84 -18.59 -6.94 -3.34
N ARG A 85 -17.58 -7.65 -2.84
CA ARG A 85 -17.56 -8.18 -1.47
C ARG A 85 -16.17 -8.07 -0.85
N TRP A 86 -16.15 -7.90 0.46
CA TRP A 86 -14.98 -8.17 1.29
C TRP A 86 -15.18 -9.55 1.92
N TYR A 87 -14.26 -10.47 1.66
CA TYR A 87 -14.41 -11.87 2.00
C TYR A 87 -13.15 -12.39 2.68
N GLN A 88 -13.30 -12.86 3.93
CA GLN A 88 -12.19 -13.41 4.71
C GLN A 88 -12.13 -14.95 4.58
N GLY A 89 -13.27 -15.63 4.70
CA GLY A 89 -13.36 -17.09 4.60
C GLY A 89 -14.63 -17.64 5.24
N PHE A 90 -14.70 -18.97 5.30
CA PHE A 90 -15.66 -19.70 6.13
C PHE A 90 -14.93 -20.30 7.33
N PHE A 91 -15.56 -20.17 8.49
CA PHE A 91 -14.96 -20.44 9.78
C PHE A 91 -15.82 -21.43 10.54
N SER A 92 -15.25 -22.58 10.92
CA SER A 92 -15.94 -23.57 11.75
C SER A 92 -16.02 -23.12 13.20
N THR A 93 -16.91 -23.75 13.97
CA THR A 93 -17.01 -23.53 15.42
C THR A 93 -15.65 -23.76 16.09
N GLY A 94 -15.22 -22.80 16.91
CA GLY A 94 -13.93 -22.82 17.60
C GLY A 94 -12.77 -22.19 16.83
N SER A 95 -12.95 -21.79 15.56
CA SER A 95 -11.95 -20.98 14.87
C SER A 95 -12.01 -19.52 15.33
N SER A 96 -10.84 -18.87 15.42
CA SER A 96 -10.69 -17.48 15.87
C SER A 96 -9.88 -16.68 14.84
N PRO A 97 -10.46 -16.36 13.67
CA PRO A 97 -9.79 -15.52 12.69
C PRO A 97 -9.57 -14.10 13.22
N PRO A 98 -8.60 -13.36 12.65
CA PRO A 98 -8.40 -11.96 13.02
C PRO A 98 -9.66 -11.15 12.72
N THR A 99 -10.09 -10.33 13.66
CA THR A 99 -11.19 -9.38 13.46
C THR A 99 -10.79 -8.32 12.45
N TRP A 100 -11.75 -7.77 11.73
CA TRP A 100 -11.50 -6.70 10.76
C TRP A 100 -12.73 -5.81 10.64
N ALA A 101 -12.50 -4.59 10.19
CA ALA A 101 -13.56 -3.61 9.96
C ALA A 101 -13.25 -2.80 8.70
N ILE A 102 -14.32 -2.32 8.06
CA ILE A 102 -14.28 -1.39 6.95
C ILE A 102 -15.10 -0.16 7.29
N ASP A 103 -14.67 1.00 6.82
CA ASP A 103 -15.38 2.27 7.03
C ASP A 103 -15.21 3.18 5.80
N ASN A 104 -16.02 4.24 5.72
CA ASN A 104 -15.94 5.30 4.70
C ASN A 104 -15.91 4.78 3.26
N ILE A 105 -16.79 3.81 2.95
CA ILE A 105 -16.86 3.19 1.63
C ILE A 105 -17.52 4.14 0.63
N TYR A 106 -16.79 4.48 -0.43
CA TYR A 106 -17.28 5.23 -1.58
C TYR A 106 -17.05 4.45 -2.88
N ILE A 107 -18.16 4.14 -3.58
CA ILE A 107 -18.15 3.49 -4.90
C ILE A 107 -18.94 4.39 -5.84
N GLY A 108 -18.23 5.14 -6.68
CA GLY A 108 -18.86 6.10 -7.59
C GLY A 108 -17.86 6.70 -8.57
N PRO A 109 -18.29 7.76 -9.29
CA PRO A 109 -17.43 8.56 -10.16
C PRO A 109 -16.18 9.04 -9.41
N GLN A 110 -15.06 9.14 -10.13
CA GLN A 110 -13.86 9.73 -9.55
C GLN A 110 -13.98 11.25 -9.49
N CYS A 111 -13.52 11.86 -8.38
CA CYS A 111 -13.18 13.27 -8.36
C CYS A 111 -11.96 13.53 -9.27
N GLN A 112 -11.71 14.81 -9.57
CA GLN A 112 -10.52 15.22 -10.31
C GLN A 112 -9.25 14.62 -9.66
N ASP A 113 -8.48 13.91 -10.48
CA ASP A 113 -7.22 13.25 -10.11
C ASP A 113 -7.27 12.41 -8.83
N MET A 114 -8.45 11.87 -8.47
CA MET A 114 -8.68 11.12 -7.22
C MET A 114 -8.25 11.93 -5.97
N CYS A 115 -8.48 13.24 -5.98
CA CYS A 115 -8.03 14.16 -4.92
C CYS A 115 -6.51 14.09 -4.66
N ASN A 116 -5.74 13.85 -5.73
CA ASN A 116 -4.28 13.63 -5.70
C ASN A 116 -3.82 12.63 -4.64
N GLY A 117 -4.69 11.69 -4.23
CA GLY A 117 -4.38 10.75 -3.14
C GLY A 117 -4.28 11.35 -1.73
N HIS A 118 -4.53 12.66 -1.58
CA HIS A 118 -4.44 13.44 -0.35
C HIS A 118 -5.81 13.93 0.13
N GLY A 119 -6.86 13.17 -0.17
CA GLY A 119 -8.20 13.50 0.27
C GLY A 119 -9.23 12.43 -0.04
N THR A 120 -10.45 12.70 0.37
CA THR A 120 -11.62 11.85 0.15
C THR A 120 -12.58 12.52 -0.82
N CYS A 121 -12.98 11.78 -1.85
CA CYS A 121 -13.98 12.24 -2.81
C CYS A 121 -15.39 12.13 -2.21
N VAL A 122 -16.09 13.26 -2.15
CA VAL A 122 -17.46 13.36 -1.64
C VAL A 122 -18.38 13.75 -2.80
N GLY A 123 -19.43 12.97 -3.03
CA GLY A 123 -20.43 13.24 -4.07
C GLY A 123 -19.91 13.16 -5.51
N GLY A 124 -18.67 12.73 -5.74
CA GLY A 124 -18.08 12.60 -7.09
C GLY A 124 -17.57 13.91 -7.71
N SER A 125 -17.59 15.02 -6.95
CA SER A 125 -17.20 16.34 -7.47
C SER A 125 -16.32 17.16 -6.52
N HIS A 126 -16.36 16.87 -5.22
CA HIS A 126 -15.66 17.67 -4.21
C HIS A 126 -14.65 16.81 -3.45
N CYS A 127 -13.44 17.33 -3.28
CA CYS A 127 -12.40 16.71 -2.47
C CYS A 127 -12.36 17.31 -1.07
N VAL A 128 -12.42 16.44 -0.05
CA VAL A 128 -12.12 16.82 1.33
C VAL A 128 -10.69 16.41 1.62
N CYS A 129 -9.80 17.39 1.73
CA CYS A 129 -8.36 17.14 1.86
C CYS A 129 -7.97 16.61 3.24
N ASP A 130 -6.93 15.79 3.24
CA ASP A 130 -6.30 15.31 4.46
C ASP A 130 -5.55 16.45 5.16
N PRO A 131 -5.30 16.33 6.48
CA PRO A 131 -4.46 17.30 7.19
C PRO A 131 -3.11 17.48 6.51
N GLY A 132 -2.70 18.72 6.29
CA GLY A 132 -1.44 19.07 5.62
C GLY A 132 -1.56 19.23 4.10
N TYR A 133 -2.76 19.08 3.53
CA TYR A 133 -3.04 19.31 2.12
C TYR A 133 -4.27 20.19 1.90
N SER A 134 -4.22 20.98 0.83
CA SER A 134 -5.25 21.95 0.46
C SER A 134 -5.36 22.11 -1.07
N GLY A 135 -6.24 23.01 -1.49
CA GLY A 135 -6.62 23.19 -2.90
C GLY A 135 -7.90 22.43 -3.28
N ALA A 136 -8.44 22.71 -4.46
CA ALA A 136 -9.70 22.12 -4.92
C ALA A 136 -9.62 20.59 -5.14
N ASP A 137 -8.42 20.08 -5.40
CA ASP A 137 -8.10 18.70 -5.69
C ASP A 137 -7.06 18.11 -4.72
N CYS A 138 -6.73 18.81 -3.62
CA CYS A 138 -5.75 18.39 -2.61
C CYS A 138 -4.31 18.21 -3.12
N SER A 139 -3.93 18.93 -4.17
CA SER A 139 -2.57 18.87 -4.74
C SER A 139 -1.55 19.74 -3.99
N VAL A 140 -1.98 20.69 -3.16
CA VAL A 140 -1.10 21.68 -2.53
C VAL A 140 -0.78 21.26 -1.10
N PRO A 141 0.47 20.92 -0.76
CA PRO A 141 0.82 20.67 0.63
C PRO A 141 0.91 21.99 1.39
N ASP A 142 0.41 22.02 2.63
CA ASP A 142 0.40 23.21 3.48
C ASP A 142 1.83 23.61 3.92
N THR A 143 2.72 22.62 3.98
CA THR A 143 4.16 22.80 4.23
C THR A 143 4.96 22.08 3.14
N PRO A 144 6.13 22.59 2.73
CA PRO A 144 6.96 21.90 1.74
C PRO A 144 7.30 20.46 2.16
N ASN A 145 7.14 19.52 1.23
CA ASN A 145 7.54 18.14 1.45
C ASN A 145 9.07 18.06 1.59
N PRO A 146 9.61 17.15 2.43
CA PRO A 146 11.04 16.94 2.53
C PRO A 146 11.63 16.54 1.16
N ASP A 147 12.82 17.04 0.85
CA ASP A 147 13.55 16.76 -0.39
C ASP A 147 14.70 15.75 -0.19
N PHE A 148 14.87 15.27 1.05
CA PHE A 148 15.92 14.35 1.44
C PHE A 148 15.42 13.28 2.41
N LEU A 149 15.71 12.01 2.10
CA LEU A 149 15.40 10.86 2.96
C LEU A 149 16.67 10.03 3.18
N LYS A 150 17.05 9.88 4.45
CA LYS A 150 18.11 8.98 4.90
C LYS A 150 17.61 8.25 6.14
N GLU A 151 17.82 6.95 6.16
CA GLU A 151 17.47 6.06 7.28
C GLU A 151 18.57 5.01 7.43
N ASP A 152 19.04 4.81 8.66
CA ASP A 152 20.06 3.81 9.01
C ASP A 152 19.50 2.70 9.91
N PHE A 153 18.25 2.80 10.36
CA PHE A 153 17.52 1.86 11.19
C PHE A 153 18.16 1.58 12.56
N GLU A 154 19.05 2.45 13.04
CA GLU A 154 19.69 2.33 14.36
C GLU A 154 18.74 2.71 15.51
N GLY A 155 17.72 3.54 15.24
CA GLY A 155 16.77 4.04 16.23
C GLY A 155 15.84 2.98 16.86
N GLY A 156 15.95 1.71 16.47
CA GLY A 156 15.18 0.59 17.04
C GLY A 156 13.71 0.53 16.62
N ALA A 157 13.17 1.62 16.07
CA ALA A 157 11.86 1.71 15.44
C ALA A 157 11.98 2.50 14.13
N VAL A 158 11.00 2.31 13.23
CA VAL A 158 10.93 3.08 11.99
C VAL A 158 10.19 4.38 12.24
N ASP A 159 10.80 5.47 11.77
CA ASP A 159 10.34 6.84 11.96
C ASP A 159 9.08 7.14 11.13
N ALA A 160 7.97 7.45 11.81
CA ALA A 160 6.70 7.80 11.17
C ALA A 160 6.79 9.11 10.36
N ASP A 161 7.76 9.98 10.68
CA ASP A 161 8.00 11.22 9.93
C ASP A 161 8.69 10.95 8.58
N ARG A 162 9.25 9.74 8.39
CA ARG A 162 9.88 9.32 7.13
C ARG A 162 9.04 8.32 6.35
N PHE A 163 8.32 7.44 7.03
CA PHE A 163 7.61 6.33 6.40
C PHE A 163 6.15 6.24 6.86
N ARG A 164 5.22 6.33 5.91
CA ARG A 164 3.79 6.12 6.16
C ARG A 164 3.40 4.66 6.34
N LEU A 165 4.21 3.73 5.86
CA LEU A 165 3.94 2.29 5.96
C LEU A 165 5.24 1.51 6.09
N LEU A 166 5.33 0.69 7.14
CA LEU A 166 6.23 -0.44 7.25
C LEU A 166 5.40 -1.67 7.60
N SER A 167 5.41 -2.65 6.71
CA SER A 167 4.72 -3.94 6.92
C SER A 167 5.68 -5.09 6.69
N GLY A 168 5.66 -6.06 7.61
CA GLY A 168 6.39 -7.33 7.50
C GLY A 168 7.92 -7.25 7.67
N GLY A 169 8.44 -6.09 8.08
CA GLY A 169 9.87 -5.87 8.30
C GLY A 169 10.17 -5.17 9.63
N LYS A 170 11.33 -5.48 10.21
CA LYS A 170 11.80 -4.91 11.48
C LYS A 170 13.30 -4.61 11.41
N PRO A 171 13.80 -3.58 12.13
CA PRO A 171 15.23 -3.40 12.32
C PRO A 171 15.87 -4.66 12.91
N SER A 172 16.92 -5.17 12.28
CA SER A 172 17.60 -6.38 12.72
C SER A 172 19.09 -6.35 12.40
N ARG A 173 19.85 -7.15 13.16
CA ARG A 173 21.25 -7.48 12.85
C ARG A 173 21.39 -8.84 12.16
N LYS A 174 20.29 -9.61 12.08
CA LYS A 174 20.25 -10.91 11.39
C LYS A 174 20.37 -10.68 9.89
N CYS A 175 21.03 -11.57 9.15
CA CYS A 175 21.32 -11.47 7.71
C CYS A 175 22.59 -10.69 7.29
N GLY A 176 23.41 -10.17 8.23
CA GLY A 176 24.86 -9.98 8.04
C GLY A 176 25.35 -9.13 6.85
N ILE A 177 24.53 -8.24 6.28
CA ILE A 177 24.92 -7.41 5.12
C ILE A 177 25.87 -6.28 5.51
N MET A 178 25.83 -5.83 6.77
CA MET A 178 26.72 -4.81 7.33
C MET A 178 27.61 -5.40 8.43
N SER A 179 28.86 -4.97 8.48
CA SER A 179 29.84 -5.35 9.51
C SER A 179 29.46 -4.85 10.91
N SER A 180 28.56 -3.88 10.99
CA SER A 180 28.00 -3.30 12.21
C SER A 180 26.69 -2.56 11.89
N GLY A 181 25.80 -2.47 12.87
CA GLY A 181 24.53 -1.74 12.74
C GLY A 181 23.32 -2.61 12.42
N ASN A 182 22.14 -2.03 12.63
CA ASN A 182 20.86 -2.59 12.24
C ASN A 182 20.62 -2.35 10.74
N HIS A 183 19.73 -3.13 10.16
CA HIS A 183 19.16 -2.89 8.83
C HIS A 183 17.70 -3.35 8.84
N LEU A 184 16.91 -2.87 7.88
CA LEU A 184 15.54 -3.33 7.76
C LEU A 184 15.49 -4.76 7.20
N PHE A 185 14.96 -5.70 7.97
CA PHE A 185 14.85 -7.10 7.60
C PHE A 185 13.38 -7.53 7.49
N PHE A 186 12.97 -7.93 6.29
CA PHE A 186 11.63 -8.46 6.03
C PHE A 186 11.60 -9.97 6.22
N SER A 187 11.13 -10.41 7.39
CA SER A 187 11.06 -11.83 7.75
C SER A 187 9.66 -12.35 8.00
N GLU A 188 8.68 -11.46 8.15
CA GLU A 188 7.34 -11.86 8.52
C GLU A 188 6.51 -12.22 7.29
N ASP A 189 5.43 -12.97 7.52
CA ASP A 189 4.47 -13.35 6.50
C ASP A 189 3.46 -12.22 6.25
N GLY A 190 2.69 -12.31 5.16
CA GLY A 190 1.71 -11.29 4.79
C GLY A 190 2.30 -10.25 3.84
N LEU A 191 1.98 -8.96 4.06
CA LEU A 191 2.48 -7.88 3.21
C LEU A 191 3.89 -7.47 3.62
N ARG A 192 4.81 -7.42 2.66
CA ARG A 192 6.18 -6.87 2.83
C ARG A 192 6.31 -5.60 2.02
N MET A 193 6.24 -4.46 2.69
CA MET A 193 6.20 -3.17 2.02
C MET A 193 6.75 -2.07 2.91
N LEU A 194 7.56 -1.20 2.33
CA LEU A 194 8.00 0.06 2.93
C LEU A 194 7.60 1.21 2.01
N VAL A 195 6.93 2.21 2.58
CA VAL A 195 6.47 3.37 1.83
C VAL A 195 6.88 4.63 2.58
N SER A 196 7.65 5.48 1.89
CA SER A 196 8.01 6.80 2.39
C SER A 196 6.80 7.73 2.47
N ASN A 197 6.92 8.79 3.27
CA ASN A 197 6.06 9.97 3.16
C ASN A 197 6.25 10.65 1.80
N ASP A 198 5.41 11.63 1.51
CA ASP A 198 5.55 12.41 0.28
C ASP A 198 6.83 13.25 0.31
N MET A 199 7.51 13.31 -0.84
CA MET A 199 8.85 13.88 -0.97
C MET A 199 8.89 14.83 -2.16
N ASP A 200 9.58 15.96 -2.03
CA ASP A 200 9.91 16.79 -3.19
C ASP A 200 11.13 16.22 -3.91
N LEU A 201 10.91 15.60 -5.07
CA LEU A 201 11.96 15.00 -5.88
C LEU A 201 12.31 15.83 -7.11
N ALA A 202 11.81 17.06 -7.24
CA ALA A 202 12.03 17.89 -8.42
C ALA A 202 13.53 18.12 -8.71
N ASN A 203 14.34 18.22 -7.65
CA ASN A 203 15.79 18.42 -7.73
C ASN A 203 16.61 17.26 -7.16
N ALA A 204 15.96 16.13 -6.85
CA ALA A 204 16.63 15.01 -6.21
C ALA A 204 17.73 14.43 -7.11
N ARG A 205 18.93 14.30 -6.56
CA ARG A 205 20.05 13.59 -7.20
C ARG A 205 20.26 12.27 -6.49
N TYR A 206 20.20 11.17 -7.24
CA TYR A 206 20.42 9.84 -6.69
C TYR A 206 21.92 9.60 -6.48
N SER A 207 22.35 9.49 -5.22
CA SER A 207 23.70 9.06 -4.85
C SER A 207 23.63 7.66 -4.23
N ASP A 208 23.77 6.63 -5.05
CA ASP A 208 24.05 5.28 -4.53
C ASP A 208 25.46 5.28 -3.92
N SER A 209 25.58 4.94 -2.64
CA SER A 209 26.90 4.76 -2.01
C SER A 209 27.61 3.55 -2.64
N PRO A 210 28.82 3.68 -3.23
CA PRO A 210 29.48 2.60 -3.98
C PRO A 210 30.01 1.43 -3.14
N SER A 211 29.85 1.46 -1.81
CA SER A 211 30.53 0.55 -0.88
C SER A 211 29.93 -0.86 -0.80
N ASN A 212 28.83 -1.16 -1.47
CA ASN A 212 28.18 -2.47 -1.37
C ASN A 212 27.87 -3.12 -2.72
N LYS A 213 28.93 -3.38 -3.51
CA LYS A 213 28.84 -4.29 -4.67
C LYS A 213 28.42 -5.74 -4.31
N GLN A 214 28.37 -6.08 -3.01
CA GLN A 214 27.83 -7.34 -2.47
C GLN A 214 26.33 -7.26 -2.10
N GLN A 215 25.64 -6.12 -2.25
CA GLN A 215 24.19 -5.95 -2.00
C GLN A 215 23.30 -6.39 -3.17
N ARG A 216 23.82 -7.13 -4.16
CA ARG A 216 22.99 -7.76 -5.20
C ARG A 216 22.28 -9.03 -4.70
N LYS A 217 21.41 -8.93 -3.69
CA LYS A 217 20.46 -10.01 -3.32
C LYS A 217 19.09 -9.57 -2.78
N ALA A 218 18.72 -8.31 -2.96
CA ALA A 218 17.31 -7.93 -2.98
C ALA A 218 17.12 -6.85 -4.04
N THR A 219 16.46 -7.22 -5.13
CA THR A 219 16.08 -6.27 -6.18
C THR A 219 14.93 -5.43 -5.64
N TYR A 220 15.23 -4.44 -4.78
CA TYR A 220 14.25 -3.45 -4.37
C TYR A 220 13.98 -2.53 -5.56
N GLN A 221 12.75 -2.52 -6.05
CA GLN A 221 12.35 -1.57 -7.09
C GLN A 221 11.60 -0.41 -6.43
N LEU A 222 12.10 0.81 -6.69
CA LEU A 222 11.46 2.06 -6.28
C LEU A 222 10.36 2.39 -7.29
N TYR A 223 9.11 2.50 -6.83
CA TYR A 223 8.00 2.92 -7.68
C TYR A 223 7.39 4.23 -7.19
N LYS A 224 6.94 5.05 -8.14
CA LYS A 224 6.09 6.21 -7.86
C LYS A 224 4.64 5.74 -7.81
N TYR A 225 3.96 5.95 -6.70
CA TYR A 225 2.53 5.65 -6.61
C TYR A 225 1.78 6.63 -7.51
N LYS A 226 0.95 6.13 -8.43
CA LYS A 226 0.19 6.99 -9.33
C LYS A 226 -0.62 7.97 -8.47
N TYR A 227 -0.55 9.26 -8.78
CA TYR A 227 -1.19 10.38 -8.06
C TYR A 227 -0.47 10.93 -6.82
N THR A 228 0.68 10.38 -6.39
CA THR A 228 1.44 10.93 -5.25
C THR A 228 2.95 10.98 -5.52
N THR A 229 3.71 11.61 -4.64
CA THR A 229 5.17 11.76 -4.78
C THR A 229 5.98 10.72 -4.00
N ASN A 230 5.31 9.83 -3.27
CA ASN A 230 5.97 8.80 -2.45
C ASN A 230 6.88 7.88 -3.28
N MET A 231 8.01 7.49 -2.68
CA MET A 231 8.78 6.33 -3.09
C MET A 231 8.24 5.07 -2.40
N LEU A 232 7.90 4.08 -3.21
CA LEU A 232 7.46 2.75 -2.79
C LEU A 232 8.61 1.76 -2.96
N VAL A 233 9.01 1.07 -1.87
CA VAL A 233 9.86 -0.13 -1.95
C VAL A 233 8.94 -1.35 -1.82
N VAL A 234 8.77 -2.07 -2.93
CA VAL A 234 8.12 -3.39 -2.93
C VAL A 234 9.22 -4.45 -2.86
N VAL A 235 9.11 -5.36 -1.89
CA VAL A 235 10.03 -6.49 -1.67
C VAL A 235 9.41 -7.79 -2.18
#